data_AF-A0A8I1AHN2-F1
#
_entry.id   AF-A0A8I1AHN2-F1
#
_cell.length_a   1.000
_cell.length_b   1.000
_cell.length_c   1.000
_cell.angle_alpha   90.00
_cell.angle_beta   90.00
_cell.angle_gamma   90.00
#
_symmetry.space_group_name_H-M   'P 1'
#
loop_
_entity.id
_entity.type
_entity.pdbx_description
1 polymer ?
#
loop_
_entity_poly.entity_id
_entity_poly.type
_entity_poly.pdbx_seq_one_letter_code
_entity_poly.pdbx_strand_id
1 'polypeptide(L)'
;MPKYIAKQSIGHFRPGDEIKGLEDKQIQALLVSGAIEEEKASEKTKQDGSAQQLAELAAQVADLKTNELLLIDAKDKAEAQVADLKAEIVKLQDALNASKPKSAKDKEQPQAQSEKAATESK
;
A
#
# COMPACT_ATOMS: atom_id res chain seq x y z
N MET A 1 10.23 51.21 -24.71
CA MET A 1 8.81 50.87 -24.89
C MET A 1 8.57 49.54 -24.20
N PRO A 2 7.49 49.41 -23.40
CA PRO A 2 7.10 48.13 -22.83
C PRO A 2 6.82 47.13 -23.96
N LYS A 3 7.21 45.87 -23.75
CA LYS A 3 6.88 44.78 -24.67
C LYS A 3 5.67 44.06 -24.12
N TYR A 4 4.75 43.67 -25.00
CA TYR A 4 3.54 42.95 -24.61
C TYR A 4 3.48 41.62 -25.35
N ILE A 5 3.15 40.56 -24.63
CA ILE A 5 3.07 39.20 -25.16
C ILE A 5 1.61 38.73 -25.14
N ALA A 6 1.17 38.13 -26.23
CA ALA A 6 -0.16 37.53 -26.29
C ALA A 6 -0.24 36.28 -25.40
N LYS A 7 -1.26 36.20 -24.52
CA LYS A 7 -1.54 34.98 -23.73
C LYS A 7 -2.43 33.99 -24.47
N GLN A 8 -3.18 34.49 -25.45
CA GLN A 8 -4.09 33.73 -26.29
C GLN A 8 -4.01 34.22 -27.74
N SER A 9 -4.68 33.54 -28.67
CA SER A 9 -4.68 33.99 -30.08
C SER A 9 -5.49 35.28 -30.24
N ILE A 10 -4.88 36.31 -30.84
CA ILE A 10 -5.52 37.61 -31.12
C ILE A 10 -5.26 37.97 -32.59
N GLY A 11 -6.25 37.75 -33.46
CA GLY A 11 -6.09 37.98 -34.89
C GLY A 11 -4.94 37.14 -35.48
N HIS A 12 -3.86 37.79 -35.87
CA HIS A 12 -2.65 37.13 -36.39
C HIS A 12 -1.61 36.77 -35.31
N PHE A 13 -1.74 37.31 -34.10
CA PHE A 13 -0.82 37.02 -33.00
C PHE A 13 -1.21 35.71 -32.32
N ARG A 14 -0.24 34.79 -32.20
CA ARG A 14 -0.36 33.52 -31.47
C ARG A 14 0.09 33.69 -30.02
N PRO A 15 -0.32 32.79 -29.11
CA PRO A 15 0.17 32.81 -27.74
C PRO A 15 1.71 32.78 -27.72
N GLY A 16 2.32 33.72 -27.01
CA GLY A 16 3.78 33.92 -26.98
C GLY A 16 4.31 34.96 -27.96
N ASP A 17 3.50 35.44 -28.92
CA ASP A 17 3.94 36.47 -29.87
C ASP A 17 3.99 37.86 -29.23
N GLU A 18 4.98 38.65 -29.64
CA GLU A 18 5.11 40.06 -29.27
C GLU A 18 4.10 40.91 -30.05
N ILE A 19 3.25 41.62 -29.32
CA ILE A 19 2.25 42.53 -29.85
C ILE A 19 2.92 43.82 -30.31
N LYS A 20 2.79 44.15 -31.60
CA LYS A 20 3.33 45.38 -32.21
C LYS A 20 2.26 46.07 -33.07
N GLY A 21 2.37 47.39 -33.20
CA GLY A 21 1.51 48.18 -34.10
C GLY A 21 0.07 48.39 -33.64
N LEU A 22 -0.22 48.18 -32.35
CA LEU A 22 -1.51 48.53 -31.74
C LEU A 22 -1.41 49.87 -31.00
N GLU A 23 -2.53 50.58 -30.96
CA GLU A 23 -2.68 51.83 -30.20
C GLU A 23 -2.74 51.58 -28.69
N ASP A 24 -2.31 52.54 -27.88
CA ASP A 24 -2.26 52.40 -26.41
C ASP A 24 -3.62 52.03 -25.80
N LYS A 25 -4.72 52.56 -26.33
CA LYS A 25 -6.08 52.23 -25.90
C LYS A 25 -6.42 50.75 -26.14
N GLN A 26 -5.94 50.18 -27.24
CA GLN A 26 -6.14 48.78 -27.58
C GLN A 26 -5.28 47.90 -26.69
N ILE A 27 -4.01 48.25 -26.49
CA ILE A 27 -3.12 47.56 -25.55
C ILE A 27 -3.74 47.54 -24.15
N GLN A 28 -4.24 48.67 -23.65
CA GLN A 28 -4.84 48.74 -22.32
C GLN A 28 -6.11 47.89 -22.21
N ALA A 29 -6.98 47.90 -23.22
CA ALA A 29 -8.15 47.02 -23.25
C ALA A 29 -7.77 45.52 -23.27
N LEU A 30 -6.72 45.17 -24.02
CA LEU A 30 -6.20 43.81 -24.09
C LEU A 30 -5.51 43.37 -22.78
N LEU A 31 -4.87 44.29 -22.06
CA LEU A 31 -4.32 44.05 -20.72
C LEU A 31 -5.44 43.84 -19.69
N VAL A 32 -6.47 44.70 -19.70
CA VAL A 32 -7.62 44.60 -18.78
C VAL A 32 -8.41 43.32 -19.02
N SER A 33 -8.54 42.90 -20.28
CA SER A 33 -9.16 41.61 -20.63
C SER A 33 -8.25 40.40 -20.38
N GLY A 34 -6.98 40.61 -20.02
CA GLY A 34 -6.01 39.54 -19.79
C GLY A 34 -5.57 38.80 -21.05
N ALA A 35 -5.87 39.34 -22.24
CA ALA A 35 -5.48 38.72 -23.50
C ALA A 35 -3.98 38.89 -23.81
N ILE A 36 -3.35 39.92 -23.27
CA ILE A 36 -1.91 40.19 -23.36
C ILE A 36 -1.34 40.47 -21.98
N GLU A 37 -0.02 40.33 -21.83
CA GLU A 37 0.72 40.62 -20.60
C GLU A 37 1.97 41.42 -20.92
N GLU A 38 2.33 42.38 -20.07
CA GLU A 38 3.60 43.10 -20.20
C GLU A 38 4.75 42.12 -19.90
N GLU A 39 5.67 41.97 -20.85
CA GLU A 39 6.87 41.16 -20.71
C GLU A 39 7.74 41.75 -19.59
N LYS A 40 7.51 41.31 -18.37
CA LYS A 40 8.46 41.55 -17.29
C LYS A 40 9.69 40.71 -17.58
N ALA A 41 10.86 41.36 -17.56
CA ALA A 41 12.16 40.70 -17.67
C ALA A 41 12.15 39.45 -16.79
N SER A 42 12.36 38.30 -17.44
CA SER A 42 12.13 36.96 -16.90
C SER A 42 12.43 36.91 -15.41
N GLU A 43 11.39 36.87 -14.58
CA GLU A 43 11.55 36.46 -13.20
C GLU A 43 12.15 35.06 -13.29
N LYS A 44 13.45 34.97 -12.95
CA LYS A 44 14.23 33.75 -12.89
C LYS A 44 13.30 32.67 -12.35
N THR A 45 13.09 31.66 -13.17
CA THR A 45 12.48 30.38 -12.81
C THR A 45 12.83 30.10 -11.36
N LYS A 46 11.83 30.21 -10.48
CA LYS A 46 11.96 29.73 -9.10
C LYS A 46 12.54 28.32 -9.25
N GLN A 47 13.73 28.08 -8.70
CA GLN A 47 14.20 26.73 -8.51
C GLN A 47 13.18 26.08 -7.60
N ASP A 48 12.19 25.45 -8.23
CA ASP A 48 11.14 24.74 -7.55
C ASP A 48 11.85 23.63 -6.79
N GLY A 49 11.61 23.50 -5.48
CA GLY A 49 12.26 22.50 -4.62
C GLY A 49 11.98 21.05 -5.05
N SER A 50 11.30 20.85 -6.17
CA SER A 50 10.94 19.59 -6.81
C SER A 50 12.14 18.67 -7.01
N ALA A 51 13.31 19.18 -7.39
CA ALA A 51 14.50 18.34 -7.55
C ALA A 51 14.99 17.75 -6.22
N GLN A 52 14.92 18.53 -5.13
CA GLN A 52 15.28 18.07 -3.78
C GLN A 52 14.23 17.10 -3.24
N GLN A 53 12.94 17.39 -3.45
CA GLN A 53 11.84 16.50 -3.07
C GLN A 53 11.89 15.15 -3.81
N LEU A 54 12.25 15.16 -5.10
CA LEU A 54 12.43 13.93 -5.87
C LEU A 54 13.61 13.09 -5.36
N ALA A 55 14.73 13.74 -5.02
CA ALA A 55 15.88 13.05 -4.44
C ALA A 55 15.55 12.44 -3.08
N GLU A 56 14.84 13.17 -2.23
CA GLU A 56 14.40 12.70 -0.92
C GLU A 56 13.38 11.55 -1.02
N LEU A 57 12.43 11.65 -1.95
CA LEU A 57 11.48 10.57 -2.21
C LEU A 57 12.18 9.31 -2.75
N ALA A 58 13.18 9.47 -3.62
CA ALA A 58 13.96 8.36 -4.13
C ALA A 58 14.75 7.64 -3.00
N ALA A 59 15.31 8.39 -2.06
CA ALA A 59 15.97 7.84 -0.88
C ALA A 59 15.00 7.04 -0.01
N GLN A 60 13.83 7.61 0.31
CA GLN A 60 12.80 6.92 1.10
C GLN A 60 12.31 5.63 0.42
N VAL A 61 12.15 5.62 -0.90
CA VAL A 61 11.76 4.42 -1.65
C VAL A 61 12.83 3.33 -1.57
N ALA A 62 14.11 3.69 -1.60
CA ALA A 62 15.21 2.73 -1.45
C ALA A 62 15.26 2.12 -0.04
N ASP A 63 15.05 2.93 0.99
CA ASP A 63 14.99 2.48 2.38
C ASP A 63 13.78 1.55 2.61
N LEU A 64 12.61 1.92 2.09
CA LEU A 64 11.40 1.11 2.19
C LEU A 64 11.56 -0.25 1.52
N LYS A 65 12.16 -0.31 0.33
CA LYS A 65 12.47 -1.58 -0.35
C LYS A 65 13.40 -2.47 0.45
N THR A 66 14.42 -1.87 1.07
CA THR A 66 15.38 -2.62 1.90
C THR A 66 14.69 -3.19 3.13
N ASN A 67 13.84 -2.40 3.81
CA ASN A 67 13.06 -2.86 4.95
C ASN A 67 12.04 -3.94 4.58
N GLU A 68 11.39 -3.82 3.42
CA GLU A 68 10.45 -4.83 2.92
C GLU A 68 11.15 -6.19 2.74
N LEU A 69 12.33 -6.21 2.11
CA LEU A 69 13.12 -7.44 1.95
C LEU A 69 13.50 -8.07 3.30
N LEU A 70 13.93 -7.25 4.27
CA LEU A 70 14.25 -7.73 5.62
C LEU A 70 13.03 -8.32 6.34
N LEU A 71 11.86 -7.69 6.20
CA LEU A 71 10.63 -8.19 6.80
C LEU A 71 10.15 -9.50 6.17
N ILE A 72 10.32 -9.66 4.85
CA ILE A 72 10.00 -10.91 4.15
C ILE A 72 10.90 -12.04 4.65
N ASP A 73 12.22 -11.84 4.70
CA ASP A 73 13.17 -12.85 5.18
C ASP A 73 12.89 -13.24 6.65
N ALA A 74 12.63 -12.25 7.51
CA ALA A 74 12.27 -12.49 8.90
C ALA A 74 10.95 -13.26 9.04
N LYS A 75 9.95 -12.94 8.21
CA LYS A 75 8.66 -13.63 8.18
C LYS A 75 8.84 -15.08 7.75
N ASP A 76 9.57 -15.34 6.67
CA ASP A 76 9.77 -16.69 6.15
C ASP A 76 10.51 -17.57 7.16
N LYS A 77 11.51 -17.01 7.85
CA LYS A 77 12.20 -17.67 8.96
C LYS A 77 11.26 -17.98 10.13
N ALA A 78 10.40 -17.03 10.50
CA ALA A 78 9.42 -17.23 11.58
C ALA A 78 8.38 -18.30 11.20
N GLU A 79 7.92 -18.32 9.95
CA GLU A 79 6.98 -19.34 9.46
C GLU A 79 7.60 -20.74 9.47
N ALA A 80 8.88 -20.87 9.08
CA ALA A 80 9.62 -22.13 9.19
C ALA A 80 9.73 -22.61 10.65
N GLN A 81 10.10 -21.72 11.58
CA GLN A 81 10.17 -22.05 13.00
C GLN A 81 8.81 -22.48 13.58
N VAL A 82 7.72 -21.82 13.16
CA VAL A 82 6.36 -22.21 13.58
C VAL A 82 5.98 -23.59 13.04
N ALA A 83 6.36 -23.91 11.81
CA ALA A 83 6.13 -25.24 11.24
C ALA A 83 6.90 -26.33 12.01
N ASP A 84 8.17 -26.08 12.32
CA ASP A 84 9.02 -27.00 13.08
C ASP A 84 8.47 -27.24 14.50
N LEU A 85 8.14 -26.16 15.22
CA LEU A 85 7.56 -26.26 16.57
C LEU A 85 6.23 -27.02 16.57
N LYS A 86 5.37 -26.79 15.57
CA LYS A 86 4.12 -27.56 15.44
C LYS A 86 4.40 -29.05 15.24
N ALA A 87 5.36 -29.40 14.40
CA ALA A 87 5.74 -30.80 14.18
C ALA A 87 6.29 -31.45 15.46
N GLU A 88 7.08 -30.71 16.24
CA GLU A 88 7.63 -31.19 17.51
C GLU A 88 6.54 -31.37 18.59
N ILE A 89 5.56 -30.45 18.67
CA ILE A 89 4.40 -30.58 19.55
C ILE A 89 3.62 -31.87 19.25
N VAL A 90 3.38 -32.18 17.97
CA VAL A 90 2.67 -33.41 17.57
C VAL A 90 3.46 -34.64 18.03
N LYS A 91 4.77 -34.69 17.77
CA LYS A 91 5.63 -35.81 18.22
C LYS A 91 5.59 -35.99 19.73
N LEU A 92 5.66 -34.90 20.49
CA LEU A 92 5.61 -34.94 21.95
C LEU A 92 4.23 -35.40 22.47
N GLN A 93 3.13 -34.97 21.83
CA GLN A 93 1.79 -35.44 22.15
C GLN A 93 1.63 -36.94 21.89
N ASP A 94 2.12 -37.44 20.76
CA ASP A 94 2.10 -38.86 20.43
C ASP A 94 2.92 -39.68 21.43
N ALA A 95 4.13 -39.21 21.79
CA ALA A 95 4.97 -39.84 22.80
C ALA A 95 4.31 -39.85 24.18
N LEU A 96 3.64 -38.75 24.58
CA LEU A 96 2.91 -38.67 25.84
C LEU A 96 1.73 -39.65 25.87
N ASN A 97 1.00 -39.76 24.76
CA ASN A 97 -0.12 -40.69 24.64
C ASN A 97 0.33 -42.16 24.66
N ALA A 98 1.48 -42.46 24.06
CA ALA A 98 2.10 -43.79 24.10
C ALA A 98 2.69 -44.14 25.48
N SER A 99 3.17 -43.14 26.23
CA SER A 99 3.73 -43.30 27.57
C SER A 99 2.67 -43.41 28.68
N LYS A 100 1.40 -43.05 28.42
CA LYS A 100 0.33 -43.27 29.39
C LYS A 100 0.08 -44.78 29.51
N PRO A 101 0.19 -45.37 30.71
CA PRO A 101 -0.18 -46.77 30.89
C PRO A 101 -1.66 -46.94 30.53
N LYS A 102 -1.98 -47.96 29.73
CA LYS A 102 -3.36 -48.47 29.61
C LYS A 102 -3.81 -48.84 31.01
N SER A 103 -4.55 -47.95 31.67
CA SER A 103 -5.25 -48.31 32.90
C SER A 103 -6.15 -49.50 32.55
N ALA A 104 -5.83 -50.64 33.15
CA ALA A 104 -6.63 -51.85 33.10
C ALA A 104 -8.05 -51.53 33.58
N LYS A 105 -8.97 -51.33 32.62
CA LYS A 105 -10.41 -51.41 32.87
C LYS A 105 -11.16 -51.99 31.69
N ASP A 106 -10.46 -52.72 30.83
CA ASP A 106 -11.09 -53.59 29.84
C ASP A 106 -10.53 -55.00 30.02
N LYS A 107 -11.45 -55.95 30.22
CA LYS A 107 -11.31 -57.41 30.28
C LYS A 107 -11.17 -58.04 31.68
N GLU A 108 -12.32 -58.27 32.29
CA GLU A 108 -12.72 -59.62 32.78
C GLU A 108 -14.17 -59.89 32.33
N GLN A 109 -14.38 -61.08 31.75
CA GLN A 109 -15.58 -61.66 31.09
C GLN A 109 -16.66 -62.13 32.11
N PRO A 110 -17.73 -62.93 31.78
CA PRO A 110 -18.47 -63.24 30.54
C PRO A 110 -20.03 -63.11 30.65
N GLN A 111 -20.74 -63.36 29.55
CA GLN A 111 -22.20 -63.52 29.45
C GLN A 111 -22.77 -64.68 30.29
N ALA A 112 -23.99 -64.52 30.82
CA ALA A 112 -24.97 -65.60 30.98
C ALA A 112 -26.39 -65.03 30.80
N GLN A 113 -27.14 -65.63 29.86
CA GLN A 113 -28.53 -65.33 29.53
C GLN A 113 -29.52 -65.98 30.52
N SER A 114 -30.76 -65.45 30.50
CA SER A 114 -32.03 -66.06 30.97
C SER A 114 -32.28 -65.87 32.48
N GLU A 115 -33.40 -65.33 32.94
CA GLU A 115 -34.73 -65.91 32.80
C GLU A 115 -35.87 -64.90 33.04
N LYS A 116 -36.98 -65.14 32.34
CA LYS A 116 -38.33 -64.54 32.39
C LYS A 116 -38.81 -63.97 33.73
N ALA A 117 -39.53 -62.83 33.69
CA ALA A 117 -40.98 -62.79 33.96
C ALA A 117 -41.58 -61.44 33.58
N ALA A 118 -42.68 -61.50 32.82
CA ALA A 118 -43.60 -60.41 32.54
C ALA A 118 -44.47 -60.09 33.76
N THR A 119 -44.96 -58.86 33.84
CA THR A 119 -46.33 -58.41 34.22
C THR A 119 -46.28 -56.87 34.20
N GLU A 120 -46.78 -56.20 33.17
CA GLU A 120 -48.17 -55.73 32.99
C GLU A 120 -48.72 -54.82 34.11
N SER A 121 -48.95 -53.57 33.71
CA SER A 121 -50.13 -52.72 33.96
C SER A 121 -50.84 -52.81 35.31
N LYS A 122 -50.80 -51.70 36.08
CA LYS A 122 -52.00 -50.90 36.40
C LYS A 122 -51.64 -49.51 36.92
#